data_AF-A0A1L5KF48-F1
#
_entry.id   AF-A0A1L5KF48-F1
#
_cell.length_a   1.000
_cell.length_b   1.000
_cell.length_c   1.000
_cell.angle_alpha   90.00
_cell.angle_beta   90.00
_cell.angle_gamma   90.00
#
_symmetry.space_group_name_H-M   'P 1'
#
loop_
_entity.id
_entity.type
_entity.pdbx_description
1 polymer ?
#
loop_
_entity_poly.entity_id
_entity_poly.type
_entity_poly.pdbx_seq_one_letter_code
_entity_poly.pdbx_strand_id
1 'polypeptide(L)' 'MSKLVRETKQALRQAVLDAMGKAVADGALPPEPIPAFTVEVPADRANGDYATNAAMACAKAFHMAPRKIGRY' A
#
# COMPACT_ATOMS: atom_id res chain seq x y z
N MET A 1 15.43 -2.68 -16.52
CA MET A 1 15.24 -2.29 -15.11
C MET A 1 16.24 -3.08 -14.26
N SER A 2 17.02 -2.42 -13.41
CA SER A 2 18.01 -3.10 -12.58
C SER A 2 17.34 -4.05 -11.58
N LYS A 3 18.03 -5.15 -11.25
CA LYS A 3 17.57 -6.17 -10.30
C LYS A 3 17.16 -5.55 -8.95
N LEU A 4 17.93 -4.56 -8.49
CA LEU A 4 17.67 -3.77 -7.27
C LEU A 4 16.29 -3.13 -7.26
N VAL A 5 15.85 -2.48 -8.34
CA VAL A 5 14.54 -1.79 -8.35
C VAL A 5 13.39 -2.78 -8.18
N ARG A 6 13.50 -3.99 -8.72
CA ARG A 6 12.49 -5.03 -8.52
C ARG A 6 12.47 -5.54 -7.08
N GLU A 7 13.65 -5.81 -6.51
CA GLU A 7 13.78 -6.26 -5.11
C GLU A 7 13.25 -5.20 -4.15
N THR A 8 13.59 -3.92 -4.35
CA THR A 8 13.07 -2.81 -3.54
C THR A 8 11.55 -2.70 -3.65
N LYS A 9 10.98 -2.79 -4.86
CA LYS A 9 9.52 -2.78 -5.03
C LYS A 9 8.82 -3.94 -4.34
N GLN A 10 9.42 -5.13 -4.37
CA GLN A 10 8.91 -6.29 -3.63
C GLN A 10 8.99 -6.08 -2.12
N ALA A 11 10.12 -5.58 -1.61
CA ALA A 11 10.28 -5.27 -0.20
C ALA A 11 9.27 -4.21 0.27
N LEU A 12 9.08 -3.14 -0.51
CA LEU A 12 8.06 -2.12 -0.24
C LEU A 12 6.66 -2.71 -0.25
N ARG A 13 6.35 -3.56 -1.23
CA ARG A 13 5.05 -4.25 -1.28
C ARG A 13 4.82 -5.11 -0.04
N GLN A 14 5.84 -5.84 0.40
CA GLN A 14 5.75 -6.67 1.61
C GLN A 14 5.54 -5.80 2.86
N ALA A 15 6.29 -4.72 3.01
CA ALA A 15 6.13 -3.78 4.13
C ALA A 15 4.72 -3.17 4.19
N VAL A 16 4.12 -2.84 3.03
CA VAL A 16 2.73 -2.36 2.96
C VAL A 16 1.74 -3.44 3.39
N LEU A 17 1.93 -4.70 2.95
CA LEU A 17 1.09 -5.82 3.36
C LEU A 17 1.19 -6.08 4.87
N ASP A 18 2.39 -6.01 5.43
CA ASP A 18 2.63 -6.22 6.86
C ASP A 18 1.98 -5.10 7.69
N ALA A 19 2.07 -3.85 7.23
CA ALA A 19 1.39 -2.71 7.86
C ALA A 19 -0.13 -2.85 7.81
N MET A 20 -0.68 -3.25 6.64
CA MET A 20 -2.10 -3.54 6.51
C MET A 20 -2.54 -4.69 7.44
N GLY A 21 -1.74 -5.75 7.53
CA GLY A 21 -2.01 -6.87 8.44
C GLY A 21 -2.06 -6.44 9.92
N LYS A 22 -1.15 -5.55 10.33
CA LYS A 22 -1.19 -4.93 11.68
C LYS A 22 -2.44 -4.08 11.87
N ALA A 23 -2.79 -3.24 10.90
CA ALA A 23 -3.99 -2.41 10.99
C ALA A 23 -5.29 -3.25 11.01
N VAL A 24 -5.32 -4.42 10.36
CA VAL A 24 -6.42 -5.39 10.51
C VAL A 24 -6.43 -6.00 11.91
N ALA A 25 -5.26 -6.41 12.44
CA ALA A 25 -5.14 -6.95 13.79
C ALA A 25 -5.54 -5.94 14.89
N ASP A 26 -5.24 -4.66 14.68
CA ASP A 26 -5.63 -3.55 15.55
C ASP A 26 -7.12 -3.17 15.40
N GLY A 27 -7.85 -3.81 14.48
CA GLY A 27 -9.26 -3.52 14.20
C GLY A 27 -9.50 -2.21 13.46
N ALA A 28 -8.45 -1.55 12.96
CA ALA A 28 -8.55 -0.33 12.17
C ALA A 28 -8.98 -0.60 10.71
N LEU A 29 -8.67 -1.80 10.19
CA LEU A 29 -9.08 -2.27 8.86
C LEU A 29 -9.94 -3.54 8.94
N PRO A 30 -10.93 -3.72 8.06
CA PRO A 30 -11.70 -4.95 8.00
C PRO A 30 -10.84 -6.11 7.48
N PRO A 31 -11.09 -7.35 7.93
CA PRO A 31 -10.35 -8.55 7.53
C PRO A 31 -10.76 -9.04 6.12
N GLU A 32 -10.86 -8.13 5.17
CA GLU A 32 -11.17 -8.43 3.78
C GLU A 32 -9.90 -8.69 2.96
N PRO A 33 -10.00 -9.48 1.88
CA PRO A 33 -8.87 -9.76 1.03
C PRO A 33 -8.32 -8.47 0.40
N ILE A 34 -7.02 -8.22 0.62
CA ILE A 34 -6.32 -7.06 0.06
C ILE A 34 -6.27 -7.20 -1.48
N PRO A 35 -6.90 -6.31 -2.25
CA PRO A 35 -6.83 -6.35 -3.70
C PRO A 35 -5.42 -6.09 -4.21
N ALA A 36 -5.15 -6.52 -5.44
CA ALA A 36 -3.85 -6.28 -6.07
C ALA A 36 -3.57 -4.78 -6.17
N PHE A 37 -2.39 -4.38 -5.68
CA PHE A 37 -1.90 -3.01 -5.74
C PHE A 37 -0.50 -2.96 -6.35
N THR A 38 -0.12 -1.76 -6.78
CA THR A 38 1.15 -1.48 -7.45
C THR A 38 1.99 -0.50 -6.64
N VAL A 39 3.30 -0.65 -6.76
CA VAL A 39 4.31 0.29 -6.24
C VAL A 39 5.08 0.84 -7.44
N GLU A 40 5.02 2.16 -7.59
CA GLU A 40 5.61 2.87 -8.71
C GLU A 40 6.42 4.09 -8.24
N VAL A 41 7.18 4.67 -9.16
CA VAL A 41 7.90 5.92 -8.88
C VAL A 41 6.94 7.05 -9.22
N PRO A 42 6.64 7.96 -8.29
CA PRO A 42 5.69 9.04 -8.55
C PRO A 42 6.21 9.97 -9.64
N ALA A 43 5.27 10.56 -10.39
CA ALA A 43 5.60 11.54 -11.42
C ALA A 43 6.23 12.81 -10.83
N ASP A 44 5.84 13.16 -9.61
CA ASP A 44 6.39 14.28 -8.85
C ASP A 44 7.23 13.77 -7.67
N ARG A 45 8.52 14.16 -7.65
CA ARG A 45 9.48 13.81 -6.60
C ARG A 45 9.13 14.39 -5.24
N ALA A 46 8.29 15.43 -5.18
CA ALA A 46 7.78 15.95 -3.91
C ALA A 46 6.93 14.92 -3.14
N ASN A 47 6.39 13.90 -3.82
CA ASN A 47 5.63 12.81 -3.20
C ASN A 47 6.50 11.64 -2.71
N GLY A 48 7.83 11.82 -2.68
CA GLY A 48 8.80 10.82 -2.24
C GLY A 48 9.38 9.98 -3.37
N ASP A 49 10.18 8.97 -3.01
CA ASP A 49 10.88 8.12 -3.98
C ASP A 49 9.96 7.06 -4.61
N TYR A 50 8.95 6.62 -3.87
CA TYR A 50 8.00 5.59 -4.27
C TYR A 50 6.59 5.92 -3.78
N ALA A 51 5.60 5.59 -4.61
CA ALA A 51 4.19 5.73 -4.31
C ALA A 51 3.47 4.39 -4.52
N THR A 52 2.37 4.20 -3.78
CA THR A 52 1.51 3.02 -3.95
C THR A 52 0.03 3.39 -4.01
N ASN A 53 -0.72 2.68 -4.84
CA ASN A 53 -2.17 2.82 -4.93
C ASN A 53 -2.91 1.87 -3.96
N ALA A 54 -2.22 1.19 -3.04
CA ALA A 54 -2.80 0.23 -2.11
C ALA A 54 -4.01 0.80 -1.35
N ALA A 55 -3.90 2.03 -0.84
CA ALA A 55 -5.00 2.71 -0.14
C ALA A 55 -6.24 2.92 -1.04
N MET A 56 -6.04 3.23 -2.32
CA MET A 56 -7.13 3.43 -3.28
C MET A 56 -7.75 2.10 -3.72
N ALA A 57 -6.92 1.09 -3.96
CA ALA A 57 -7.38 -0.25 -4.31
C ALA A 57 -8.23 -0.85 -3.18
N CYS A 58 -7.78 -0.68 -1.93
CA CYS A 58 -8.46 -1.19 -0.75
C CYS A 58 -9.69 -0.37 -0.35
N ALA A 59 -9.80 0.90 -0.76
CA ALA A 59 -10.94 1.74 -0.40
C ALA A 59 -12.29 1.15 -0.85
N LYS A 60 -12.31 0.50 -2.02
CA LYS A 60 -13.52 -0.16 -2.53
C LYS A 60 -13.84 -1.45 -1.78
N ALA A 61 -12.82 -2.27 -1.47
CA ALA A 61 -13.00 -3.48 -0.68
C ALA A 61 -13.48 -3.12 0.73
N PHE A 62 -12.72 -2.28 1.41
CA PHE A 62 -12.98 -1.94 2.81
C PHE A 62 -14.11 -0.91 3.02
N HIS A 63 -14.77 -0.46 1.95
CA HIS A 63 -15.78 0.59 1.97
C HIS A 63 -15.37 1.82 2.80
N MET A 64 -14.08 2.17 2.76
CA MET A 64 -13.48 3.22 3.57
C MET A 64 -12.76 4.26 2.72
N ALA A 65 -12.70 5.49 3.22
CA ALA A 65 -11.96 6.55 2.56
C ALA A 65 -10.45 6.19 2.48
N PRO A 66 -9.80 6.28 1.30
CA PRO A 66 -8.39 5.94 1.12
C PRO A 66 -7.46 6.67 2.10
N ARG A 67 -7.81 7.93 2.45
CA ARG A 67 -7.05 8.74 3.42
C ARG A 67 -7.04 8.16 4.83
N LYS A 68 -8.08 7.41 5.22
CA LYS A 68 -8.08 6.70 6.50
C LYS A 68 -7.14 5.51 6.43
N ILE A 69 -7.16 4.77 5.33
CA ILE A 69 -6.33 3.56 5.13
C ILE A 69 -4.84 3.92 5.09
N GLY A 70 -4.45 4.94 4.33
CA GLY A 70 -3.04 5.35 4.20
C GLY A 70 -2.46 6.13 5.38
N ARG A 71 -3.23 6.35 6.46
CA ARG A 71 -2.78 7.04 7.67
C ARG A 71 -2.28 6.07 8.75
N TYR A 72 -2.67 4.80 8.67
CA TYR A 72 -2.21 3.72 9.53
C TYR A 72 -1.03 3.01 8.89
#